data_AF-W6LHC1-F1
#
_entry.id   AF-W6LHC1-F1
#
_cell.length_a   1.000
_cell.length_b   1.000
_cell.length_c   1.000
_cell.angle_alpha   90.00
_cell.angle_beta   90.00
_cell.angle_gamma   90.00
#
_symmetry.space_group_name_H-M   'P 1'
#
loop_
_entity.id
_entity.type
_entity.pdbx_description
1 polymer ?
#
loop_
_entity_poly.entity_id
_entity_poly.type
_entity_poly.pdbx_seq_one_letter_code
_entity_poly.pdbx_strand_id
1 'polypeptide(L)'
;MTKIKTLFIRSPVISSRHELVNSFLFSLREELEIAAWYTADDHLLRANSPVEVFYAASSRKPYFLLEFRHPTEDERRRCKKNPPNPSQESPSAPLPGGNSNNLSSISVPHDDSAPQVETISPNVESTHSTPSSVDLNNKSTISPQPTEDFLQACTDKLLSLSSHLYKERPVEISLAPEGITVESKREKLRLRDASSVHYSNYDKKENTELTTNAFKRERKKPTTSTRTTLTSFIPRAVRRQRTE
;
A
#
# COMPACT_ATOMS: atom_id res chain seq x y z
N MET A 1 -14.05 -22.47 -1.98
CA MET A 1 -13.62 -21.11 -1.54
C MET A 1 -12.37 -20.79 -2.32
N THR A 2 -12.35 -19.71 -3.10
CA THR A 2 -11.16 -19.28 -3.85
C THR A 2 -10.05 -18.92 -2.86
N LYS A 3 -8.87 -19.50 -3.04
CA LYS A 3 -7.72 -19.16 -2.19
C LYS A 3 -7.16 -17.83 -2.68
N ILE A 4 -7.32 -16.77 -1.88
CA ILE A 4 -6.71 -15.48 -2.15
C ILE A 4 -5.20 -15.66 -2.06
N LYS A 5 -4.47 -15.27 -3.12
CA LYS A 5 -3.02 -15.28 -3.13
C LYS A 5 -2.49 -13.97 -2.59
N THR A 6 -1.62 -14.08 -1.61
CA THR A 6 -0.95 -12.95 -0.98
C THR A 6 0.49 -12.91 -1.47
N LEU A 7 0.94 -11.74 -1.91
CA LEU A 7 2.30 -11.52 -2.37
C LEU A 7 3.09 -10.73 -1.33
N PHE A 8 4.31 -11.17 -1.05
CA PHE A 8 5.32 -10.36 -0.37
C PHE A 8 6.04 -9.50 -1.39
N ILE A 9 6.08 -8.20 -1.13
CA ILE A 9 6.91 -7.27 -1.88
C ILE A 9 7.92 -6.67 -0.91
N ARG A 10 9.21 -6.81 -1.23
CA ARG A 10 10.30 -6.17 -0.51
C ARG A 10 11.04 -5.27 -1.47
N SER A 11 11.20 -4.02 -1.06
CA SER A 11 12.02 -3.07 -1.79
C SER A 11 12.65 -2.11 -0.80
N PRO A 12 13.97 -1.86 -0.91
CA PRO A 12 14.64 -0.83 -0.12
C PRO A 12 14.30 0.59 -0.62
N VAL A 13 13.69 0.72 -1.80
CA VAL A 13 13.31 2.01 -2.38
C VAL A 13 11.89 2.40 -2.01
N ILE A 14 10.98 1.42 -1.97
CA ILE A 14 9.57 1.66 -1.67
C ILE A 14 9.43 1.90 -0.17
N SER A 15 9.38 3.17 0.19
CA SER A 15 9.41 3.64 1.58
C SER A 15 8.02 3.70 2.22
N SER A 16 6.97 3.75 1.39
CA SER A 16 5.60 3.98 1.83
C SER A 16 4.58 3.18 1.03
N ARG A 17 3.40 2.98 1.62
CA ARG A 17 2.25 2.42 0.91
C ARG A 17 1.87 3.25 -0.30
N HIS A 18 1.94 4.57 -0.20
CA HIS A 18 1.62 5.47 -1.30
C HIS A 18 2.53 5.23 -2.51
N GLU A 19 3.84 5.09 -2.28
CA GLU A 19 4.81 4.82 -3.34
C GLU A 19 4.62 3.44 -3.98
N LEU A 20 4.29 2.41 -3.20
CA LEU A 20 3.94 1.10 -3.76
C LEU A 20 2.74 1.19 -4.69
N VAL A 21 1.67 1.84 -4.21
CA VAL A 21 0.38 1.80 -4.88
C VAL A 21 0.34 2.76 -6.06
N ASN A 22 0.71 4.03 -5.86
CA ASN A 22 0.49 5.08 -6.85
C ASN A 22 1.70 5.29 -7.78
N SER A 23 2.80 4.56 -7.57
CA SER A 23 3.95 4.61 -8.49
C SER A 23 4.25 3.23 -9.05
N PHE A 24 4.59 2.25 -8.20
CA PHE A 24 4.94 0.91 -8.67
C PHE A 24 3.74 0.20 -9.32
N LEU A 25 2.62 0.02 -8.62
CA LEU A 25 1.43 -0.62 -9.21
C LEU A 25 0.80 0.22 -10.32
N PHE A 26 0.94 1.55 -10.28
CA PHE A 26 0.48 2.42 -11.36
C PHE A 26 1.23 2.16 -12.67
N SER A 27 2.54 1.91 -12.61
CA SER A 27 3.34 1.56 -13.80
C SER A 27 2.90 0.23 -14.43
N LEU A 28 2.34 -0.68 -13.63
CA LEU A 28 1.89 -2.01 -14.05
C LEU A 28 0.37 -2.09 -14.28
N ARG A 29 -0.33 -0.96 -14.25
CA ARG A 29 -1.80 -0.95 -14.17
C ARG A 29 -2.49 -1.59 -15.37
N GLU A 30 -1.92 -1.45 -16.57
CA GLU A 30 -2.46 -2.05 -17.80
C GLU A 30 -2.24 -3.56 -17.80
N GLU A 31 -1.03 -3.98 -17.41
CA GLU A 31 -0.66 -5.40 -17.33
C GLU A 31 -1.49 -6.14 -16.29
N LEU A 32 -1.80 -5.50 -15.17
CA LEU A 32 -2.62 -6.07 -14.09
C LEU A 32 -4.12 -5.85 -14.29
N GLU A 33 -4.53 -5.22 -15.40
CA GLU A 33 -5.92 -4.84 -15.70
C GLU A 33 -6.60 -4.05 -14.56
N ILE A 34 -5.79 -3.31 -13.80
CA ILE A 34 -6.27 -2.45 -12.71
C ILE A 34 -6.36 -0.98 -13.12
N ALA A 35 -6.08 -0.64 -14.39
CA ALA A 35 -6.11 0.72 -14.92
C ALA A 35 -7.42 1.46 -14.60
N ALA A 36 -8.57 0.80 -14.73
CA ALA A 36 -9.90 1.37 -14.46
C ALA A 36 -10.15 1.75 -12.98
N TRP A 37 -9.27 1.33 -12.07
CA TRP A 37 -9.36 1.64 -10.64
C TRP A 37 -8.52 2.83 -10.21
N TYR A 38 -7.75 3.41 -11.12
CA TYR A 38 -7.03 4.66 -10.87
C TYR A 38 -7.90 5.86 -11.24
N THR A 39 -7.72 6.96 -10.51
CA THR A 39 -8.24 8.27 -10.92
C THR A 39 -7.39 8.81 -12.06
N ALA A 40 -8.03 9.43 -13.06
CA ALA A 40 -7.32 9.94 -14.23
C ALA A 40 -6.32 11.05 -13.86
N ASP A 41 -6.70 11.90 -12.91
CA ASP A 41 -5.99 13.15 -12.63
C ASP A 41 -4.75 12.94 -11.73
N ASP A 42 -4.87 12.09 -10.71
CA ASP A 42 -3.86 12.02 -9.64
C ASP A 42 -3.07 10.71 -9.60
N HIS A 43 -3.33 9.77 -10.52
CA HIS A 43 -2.75 8.42 -10.49
C HIS A 43 -2.97 7.71 -9.13
N LEU A 44 -4.03 8.11 -8.42
CA LEU A 44 -4.40 7.56 -7.13
C LEU A 44 -5.28 6.33 -7.32
N LEU A 45 -4.89 5.23 -6.68
CA LEU A 45 -5.75 4.05 -6.63
C LEU A 45 -6.98 4.34 -5.77
N ARG A 46 -8.18 4.09 -6.33
CA ARG A 46 -9.44 4.33 -5.64
C ARG A 46 -9.57 3.47 -4.38
N ALA A 47 -10.24 4.03 -3.36
CA ALA A 47 -10.43 3.36 -2.07
C ALA A 47 -11.26 2.06 -2.17
N ASN A 48 -12.12 1.93 -3.17
CA ASN A 48 -12.92 0.74 -3.45
C ASN A 48 -12.26 -0.22 -4.46
N SER A 49 -10.96 -0.05 -4.73
CA SER A 49 -10.23 -0.94 -5.62
C SER A 49 -10.19 -2.39 -5.10
N PRO A 50 -10.03 -3.38 -5.99
CA PRO A 50 -9.88 -4.78 -5.64
C PRO A 50 -8.47 -5.11 -5.12
N VAL A 51 -7.70 -4.11 -4.71
CA VAL A 51 -6.30 -4.28 -4.31
C VAL A 51 -6.15 -3.87 -2.86
N GLU A 52 -5.72 -4.82 -2.03
CA GLU A 52 -5.43 -4.58 -0.63
C GLU A 52 -3.95 -4.59 -0.36
N VAL A 53 -3.50 -3.63 0.44
CA VAL A 53 -2.10 -3.46 0.81
C VAL A 53 -1.96 -3.35 2.32
N PHE A 54 -0.99 -4.07 2.86
CA PHE A 54 -0.53 -3.95 4.25
C PHE A 54 0.97 -3.69 4.30
N TYR A 55 1.39 -2.70 5.09
CA TYR A 55 2.80 -2.37 5.28
C TYR A 55 3.29 -2.80 6.67
N ALA A 56 4.24 -3.74 6.71
CA ALA A 56 4.79 -4.27 7.96
C ALA A 56 6.06 -3.51 8.38
N ALA A 57 5.92 -2.23 8.72
CA ALA A 57 7.04 -1.35 9.07
C ALA A 57 7.87 -1.84 10.27
N SER A 58 7.25 -2.51 11.25
CA SER A 58 7.92 -2.96 12.48
C SER A 58 8.74 -4.25 12.31
N SER A 59 8.80 -4.81 11.10
CA SER A 59 9.62 -5.99 10.80
C SER A 59 11.10 -5.59 10.73
N ARG A 60 12.02 -6.51 11.09
CA ARG A 60 13.47 -6.31 10.90
C ARG A 60 13.83 -6.03 9.44
N LYS A 61 13.05 -6.58 8.52
CA LYS A 61 13.08 -6.28 7.09
C LYS A 61 11.67 -5.83 6.72
N PRO A 62 11.42 -4.51 6.57
CA PRO A 62 10.11 -4.00 6.16
C PRO A 62 9.66 -4.65 4.85
N TYR A 63 8.37 -4.92 4.75
CA TYR A 63 7.78 -5.54 3.58
C TYR A 63 6.33 -5.10 3.42
N PHE A 64 5.82 -5.26 2.21
CA PHE A 64 4.42 -5.09 1.89
C PHE A 64 3.79 -6.46 1.66
N LEU A 65 2.54 -6.60 2.07
CA LEU A 65 1.64 -7.65 1.58
C LEU A 65 0.70 -7.01 0.58
N LEU A 66 0.55 -7.66 -0.56
CA LEU A 66 -0.35 -7.28 -1.63
C LEU A 66 -1.33 -8.41 -1.88
N GLU A 67 -2.62 -8.10 -1.89
CA GLU A 67 -3.68 -9.04 -2.24
C GLU A 67 -4.58 -8.46 -3.31
N PHE A 68 -4.90 -9.31 -4.28
CA PHE A 68 -5.95 -9.04 -5.25
C PHE A 68 -7.19 -9.81 -4.83
N ARG A 69 -8.32 -9.11 -4.75
CA ARG A 69 -9.64 -9.73 -4.60
C ARG A 69 -10.38 -9.67 -5.91
N HIS A 70 -11.39 -10.51 -6.05
CA HIS A 70 -12.28 -10.39 -7.19
C HIS A 70 -13.14 -9.12 -7.03
N PRO A 71 -13.20 -8.24 -8.04
CA PRO A 71 -14.08 -7.08 -8.00
C PRO A 71 -15.54 -7.55 -7.90
N THR A 72 -16.30 -7.00 -6.96
CA THR A 72 -17.73 -7.28 -6.86
C THR A 72 -18.48 -6.70 -8.07
N GLU A 73 -19.63 -7.28 -8.40
CA GLU A 73 -20.44 -6.82 -9.54
C GLU A 73 -20.82 -5.33 -9.41
N ASP A 74 -21.12 -4.87 -8.19
CA ASP A 74 -21.42 -3.46 -7.93
C ASP A 74 -20.20 -2.56 -8.17
N GLU A 75 -18.99 -3.01 -7.82
CA GLU A 75 -17.77 -2.25 -8.08
C GLU A 75 -17.48 -2.19 -9.59
N ARG A 76 -17.67 -3.30 -10.32
CA ARG A 76 -17.58 -3.33 -11.79
C ARG A 76 -18.56 -2.36 -12.44
N ARG A 77 -19.81 -2.33 -11.96
CA ARG A 77 -20.85 -1.39 -12.45
C ARG A 77 -20.50 0.06 -12.17
N ARG A 78 -19.97 0.37 -10.97
CA ARG A 78 -19.54 1.73 -10.61
C ARG A 78 -18.37 2.21 -11.46
N CYS A 79 -17.40 1.34 -11.77
CA CYS A 79 -16.31 1.67 -12.68
C CYS A 79 -16.79 1.99 -14.10
N LYS A 80 -17.81 1.29 -14.61
CA LYS A 80 -18.38 1.57 -15.94
C LYS A 80 -19.24 2.84 -15.97
N LYS A 81 -19.97 3.14 -14.90
CA LYS A 81 -20.94 4.24 -14.87
C LYS A 81 -20.29 5.62 -14.72
N ASN A 82 -19.12 5.68 -14.09
CA ASN A 82 -18.32 6.89 -13.95
C ASN A 82 -17.00 6.69 -14.69
N PRO A 83 -16.99 6.69 -16.04
CA PRO A 83 -15.74 6.89 -16.74
C PRO A 83 -15.13 8.18 -16.19
N PRO A 84 -13.82 8.23 -15.92
CA PRO A 84 -13.19 9.45 -15.46
C PRO A 84 -13.53 10.54 -16.47
N ASN A 85 -14.41 11.46 -16.08
CA ASN A 85 -14.83 12.55 -16.93
C ASN A 85 -13.73 13.60 -16.76
N PRO A 86 -12.85 13.84 -17.75
CA PRO A 86 -11.69 14.73 -17.61
C PRO A 86 -12.07 16.21 -17.44
N SER A 87 -13.35 16.50 -17.17
CA SER A 87 -13.92 17.85 -17.18
C SER A 87 -14.81 18.15 -15.97
N GLN A 88 -14.88 17.27 -14.95
CA GLN A 88 -15.49 17.64 -13.67
C GLN A 88 -14.43 18.13 -12.69
N GLU A 89 -13.97 19.37 -12.91
CA GLU A 89 -13.48 20.21 -11.82
C GLU A 89 -14.54 20.20 -10.72
N SER A 90 -14.14 19.71 -9.54
CA SER A 90 -14.98 19.83 -8.35
C SER A 90 -15.27 21.33 -8.13
N PRO A 91 -16.53 21.75 -7.94
CA PRO A 91 -16.83 23.13 -7.58
C PRO A 91 -16.19 23.37 -6.23
N SER A 92 -15.04 24.04 -6.27
CA SER A 92 -14.31 24.47 -5.10
C SER A 92 -15.26 25.39 -4.33
N ALA A 93 -15.71 24.94 -3.17
CA ALA A 93 -16.43 25.79 -2.23
C ALA A 93 -15.55 27.03 -2.00
N PRO A 94 -16.09 28.25 -2.15
CA PRO A 94 -15.32 29.46 -1.94
C PRO A 94 -14.87 29.51 -0.48
N LEU A 95 -13.57 29.32 -0.25
CA LEU A 95 -12.96 29.56 1.05
C LEU A 95 -13.03 31.07 1.35
N PRO A 96 -13.47 31.47 2.56
CA PRO A 96 -13.47 32.86 2.95
C PRO A 96 -12.03 33.34 3.19
N GLY A 97 -11.67 34.36 2.40
CA GLY A 97 -10.60 35.35 2.58
C GLY A 97 -9.49 35.07 3.58
N GLY A 98 -8.31 34.73 3.07
CA GLY A 98 -7.04 34.75 3.78
C GLY A 98 -6.00 35.59 3.03
N ASN A 99 -5.63 36.71 3.64
CA ASN A 99 -4.69 37.75 3.19
C ASN A 99 -3.53 37.32 2.28
N SER A 100 -3.45 38.02 1.16
CA SER A 100 -2.25 38.23 0.34
C SER A 100 -1.15 38.90 1.15
N ASN A 101 0.04 38.30 1.19
CA ASN A 101 1.30 39.04 1.31
C ASN A 101 2.45 38.24 0.71
N ASN A 102 3.06 38.85 -0.31
CA ASN A 102 4.45 38.74 -0.75
C ASN A 102 5.03 37.35 -1.01
N LEU A 103 5.39 37.10 -2.27
CA LEU A 103 6.77 36.72 -2.58
C LEU A 103 7.14 37.04 -4.03
N SER A 104 8.34 37.59 -4.11
CA SER A 104 9.06 38.19 -5.21
C SER A 104 9.39 37.24 -6.35
N SER A 105 9.25 37.78 -7.56
CA SER A 105 9.72 37.26 -8.84
C SER A 105 11.21 36.92 -8.82
N ILE A 106 11.54 35.67 -9.15
CA ILE A 106 12.88 35.29 -9.61
C ILE A 106 12.70 34.66 -10.99
N SER A 107 13.09 35.43 -12.00
CA SER A 107 13.22 34.99 -13.39
C SER A 107 14.57 34.30 -13.56
N VAL A 108 14.59 33.08 -14.10
CA VAL A 108 15.81 32.42 -14.60
C VAL A 108 15.51 31.89 -16.01
N PRO A 109 16.42 32.11 -16.97
CA PRO A 109 16.16 31.93 -18.40
C PRO A 109 16.17 30.48 -18.88
N HIS A 110 15.43 30.30 -19.97
CA HIS A 110 15.56 29.34 -21.05
C HIS A 110 17.00 28.84 -21.29
N ASP A 111 17.14 27.53 -21.44
CA ASP A 111 18.13 26.99 -22.35
C ASP A 111 17.48 25.87 -23.17
N ASP A 112 17.64 25.99 -24.48
CA ASP A 112 16.91 25.34 -25.55
C ASP A 112 17.93 24.45 -26.27
N SER A 113 17.79 23.13 -26.15
CA SER A 113 18.68 22.18 -26.82
C SER A 113 17.97 20.86 -27.08
N ALA A 114 17.27 20.82 -28.21
CA ALA A 114 16.78 19.61 -28.84
C ALA A 114 17.88 18.94 -29.69
N PRO A 115 17.99 17.62 -29.67
CA PRO A 115 18.41 16.87 -30.84
C PRO A 115 17.23 16.10 -31.44
N GLN A 116 17.00 16.36 -32.73
CA GLN A 116 16.12 15.58 -33.60
C GLN A 116 16.70 14.17 -33.81
N VAL A 117 15.87 13.14 -33.68
CA VAL A 117 16.19 11.81 -34.21
C VAL A 117 14.93 11.20 -34.87
N GLU A 118 14.98 11.27 -36.20
CA GLU A 118 14.47 10.37 -37.23
C GLU A 118 13.29 9.43 -36.91
N THR A 119 12.17 9.78 -37.54
CA THR A 119 11.02 8.92 -37.84
C THR A 119 11.43 7.80 -38.80
N ILE A 120 11.33 6.55 -38.35
CA ILE A 120 11.34 5.38 -39.23
C ILE A 120 9.98 4.69 -39.12
N SER A 121 9.16 4.85 -40.16
CA SER A 121 7.94 4.07 -40.38
C SER A 121 8.29 2.73 -41.03
N PRO A 122 7.72 1.62 -40.56
CA PRO A 122 7.47 0.47 -41.42
C PRO A 122 5.98 0.33 -41.69
N ASN A 123 5.67 0.61 -42.95
CA ASN A 123 4.52 0.16 -43.70
C ASN A 123 4.41 -1.38 -43.61
N VAL A 124 3.29 -1.91 -43.12
CA VAL A 124 2.98 -3.34 -43.29
C VAL A 124 1.52 -3.49 -43.71
N GLU A 125 1.38 -3.93 -44.95
CA GLU A 125 0.17 -4.32 -45.65
C GLU A 125 -0.56 -5.48 -44.95
N SER A 126 -1.86 -5.27 -44.75
CA SER A 126 -2.98 -6.13 -45.19
C SER A 126 -2.74 -7.66 -45.25
N THR A 127 -3.56 -8.42 -44.53
CA THR A 127 -4.43 -9.42 -45.16
C THR A 127 -5.61 -9.75 -44.25
N HIS A 128 -6.80 -9.46 -44.76
CA HIS A 128 -8.07 -9.92 -44.23
C HIS A 128 -8.16 -11.45 -44.37
N SER A 129 -8.60 -12.14 -43.33
CA SER A 129 -9.13 -13.50 -43.44
C SER A 129 -10.26 -13.68 -42.44
N THR A 130 -11.47 -13.67 -42.98
CA THR A 130 -12.72 -13.98 -42.30
C THR A 130 -13.03 -15.46 -42.51
N PRO A 131 -13.20 -16.26 -41.44
CA PRO A 131 -14.04 -17.45 -41.48
C PRO A 131 -15.30 -17.17 -40.63
N SER A 132 -16.46 -17.06 -41.28
CA SER A 132 -17.38 -18.15 -41.57
C SER A 132 -18.08 -18.68 -40.31
N SER A 133 -19.36 -18.33 -40.26
CA SER A 133 -20.39 -18.64 -39.28
C SER A 133 -20.91 -20.07 -39.42
N VAL A 134 -20.81 -20.89 -38.36
CA VAL A 134 -21.57 -22.11 -38.00
C VAL A 134 -20.97 -22.57 -36.64
N ASP A 135 -21.66 -22.98 -35.57
CA ASP A 135 -23.02 -23.43 -35.33
C ASP A 135 -23.45 -23.07 -33.89
N LEU A 136 -24.74 -22.72 -33.76
CA LEU A 136 -25.47 -22.66 -32.50
C LEU A 136 -25.88 -24.08 -32.09
N ASN A 137 -25.25 -24.65 -31.07
CA ASN A 137 -25.93 -25.43 -30.03
C ASN A 137 -24.91 -26.17 -29.15
N ASN A 138 -24.66 -25.61 -27.98
CA ASN A 138 -24.76 -26.31 -26.70
C ASN A 138 -24.49 -25.27 -25.60
N LYS A 139 -25.56 -24.56 -25.22
CA LYS A 139 -25.58 -23.66 -24.06
C LYS A 139 -25.60 -24.49 -22.78
N SER A 140 -24.52 -25.25 -22.56
CA SER A 140 -24.12 -25.60 -21.20
C SER A 140 -23.74 -24.29 -20.55
N THR A 141 -24.61 -23.79 -19.68
CA THR A 141 -24.33 -22.69 -18.75
C THR A 141 -23.22 -23.13 -17.79
N ILE A 142 -22.01 -23.27 -18.34
CA ILE A 142 -20.78 -23.18 -17.59
C ILE A 142 -20.72 -21.69 -17.27
N SER A 143 -21.27 -21.33 -16.11
CA SER A 143 -20.94 -20.07 -15.47
C SER A 143 -19.42 -19.99 -15.56
N PRO A 144 -18.86 -19.05 -16.34
CA PRO A 144 -17.42 -18.96 -16.38
C PRO A 144 -17.02 -18.78 -14.92
N GLN A 145 -16.02 -19.52 -14.47
CA GLN A 145 -15.27 -19.19 -13.28
C GLN A 145 -14.09 -18.34 -13.74
N PRO A 146 -14.28 -17.11 -14.30
CA PRO A 146 -13.18 -16.28 -14.78
C PRO A 146 -12.42 -15.63 -13.61
N THR A 147 -12.71 -16.06 -12.39
CA THR A 147 -12.33 -15.38 -11.16
C THR A 147 -10.96 -15.83 -10.67
N GLU A 148 -10.63 -17.11 -10.86
CA GLU A 148 -9.34 -17.66 -10.44
C GLU A 148 -8.25 -17.37 -11.47
N ASP A 149 -8.56 -17.49 -12.77
CA ASP A 149 -7.64 -17.22 -13.87
C ASP A 149 -7.10 -15.79 -13.83
N PHE A 150 -7.95 -14.81 -13.48
CA PHE A 150 -7.53 -13.42 -13.34
C PHE A 150 -6.52 -13.24 -12.19
N LEU A 151 -6.83 -13.76 -11.00
CA LEU A 151 -5.95 -13.64 -9.84
C LEU A 151 -4.62 -14.36 -10.05
N GLN A 152 -4.69 -15.51 -10.71
CA GLN A 152 -3.52 -16.27 -11.14
C GLN A 152 -2.67 -15.46 -12.14
N ALA A 153 -3.28 -14.88 -13.18
CA ALA A 153 -2.58 -14.08 -14.17
C ALA A 153 -1.90 -12.84 -13.55
N CYS A 154 -2.58 -12.11 -12.66
CA CYS A 154 -1.98 -10.97 -11.95
C CYS A 154 -0.82 -11.40 -11.07
N THR A 155 -0.95 -12.56 -10.39
CA THR A 155 0.12 -13.12 -9.57
C THR A 155 1.33 -13.49 -10.42
N ASP A 156 1.13 -14.20 -11.53
CA ASP A 156 2.21 -14.67 -12.38
C ASP A 156 2.93 -13.52 -13.07
N LYS A 157 2.18 -12.49 -13.50
CA LYS A 157 2.76 -11.23 -14.03
C LYS A 157 3.61 -10.51 -12.98
N LEU A 158 3.15 -10.41 -11.74
CA LEU A 158 3.96 -9.79 -10.68
C LEU A 158 5.21 -10.62 -10.33
N LEU A 159 5.10 -11.95 -10.33
CA LEU A 159 6.23 -12.82 -10.08
C LEU A 159 7.26 -12.79 -11.22
N SER A 160 6.82 -12.65 -12.48
CA SER A 160 7.74 -12.47 -13.61
C SER A 160 8.49 -11.13 -13.54
N LEU A 161 7.92 -10.13 -12.86
CA LEU A 161 8.55 -8.83 -12.60
C LEU A 161 9.49 -8.83 -11.39
N SER A 162 9.73 -9.97 -10.73
CA SER A 162 10.67 -10.05 -9.59
C SER A 162 12.12 -9.69 -9.93
N SER A 163 12.48 -9.66 -11.23
CA SER A 163 13.77 -9.17 -11.71
C SER A 163 13.73 -7.70 -12.18
N HIS A 164 12.57 -7.05 -12.14
CA HIS A 164 12.43 -5.67 -12.60
C HIS A 164 13.12 -4.71 -11.63
N LEU A 165 13.90 -3.78 -12.19
CA LEU A 165 14.49 -2.69 -11.42
C LEU A 165 13.45 -1.59 -11.26
N TYR A 166 13.13 -1.23 -10.03
CA TYR A 166 12.32 -0.04 -9.72
C TYR A 166 13.25 1.04 -9.19
N LYS A 167 13.36 2.16 -9.93
CA LYS A 167 14.34 3.22 -9.66
C LYS A 167 15.76 2.65 -9.46
N GLU A 168 16.20 1.84 -10.43
CA GLU A 168 17.53 1.22 -10.46
C GLU A 168 17.83 0.20 -9.34
N ARG A 169 16.84 -0.16 -8.50
CA ARG A 169 17.03 -1.18 -7.46
C ARG A 169 16.09 -2.37 -7.65
N PRO A 170 16.53 -3.59 -7.29
CA PRO A 170 15.69 -4.77 -7.42
C PRO A 170 14.50 -4.71 -6.45
N VAL A 171 13.35 -5.20 -6.94
CA VAL A 171 12.15 -5.43 -6.13
C VAL A 171 11.97 -6.93 -5.99
N GLU A 172 12.08 -7.46 -4.77
CA GLU A 172 11.84 -8.87 -4.52
C GLU A 172 10.34 -9.11 -4.35
N ILE A 173 9.76 -9.92 -5.23
CA ILE A 173 8.35 -10.32 -5.19
C ILE A 173 8.29 -11.83 -4.98
N SER A 174 7.54 -12.29 -3.99
CA SER A 174 7.37 -13.72 -3.72
C SER A 174 5.97 -14.05 -3.19
N LEU A 175 5.58 -15.31 -3.32
CA LEU A 175 4.32 -15.79 -2.77
C LEU A 175 4.42 -15.92 -1.25
N ALA A 176 3.39 -15.47 -0.53
CA ALA A 176 3.30 -15.68 0.90
C ALA A 176 3.00 -17.14 1.25
N PRO A 177 3.52 -17.64 2.39
CA PRO A 177 3.07 -18.90 2.96
C PRO A 177 1.56 -18.90 3.19
N GLU A 178 0.96 -20.09 3.06
CA GLU A 178 -0.48 -20.27 3.27
C GLU A 178 -0.91 -19.80 4.67
N GLY A 179 -2.05 -19.10 4.74
CA GLY A 179 -2.60 -18.53 5.97
C GLY A 179 -2.07 -17.13 6.35
N ILE A 180 -1.05 -16.62 5.66
CA ILE A 180 -0.63 -15.22 5.80
C ILE A 180 -1.41 -14.37 4.82
N THR A 181 -2.34 -13.56 5.33
CA THR A 181 -3.14 -12.63 4.53
C THR A 181 -3.03 -11.20 5.05
N VAL A 182 -3.41 -10.22 4.23
CA VAL A 182 -3.54 -8.81 4.60
C VAL A 182 -4.50 -8.69 5.78
N GLU A 183 -5.65 -9.36 5.70
CA GLU A 183 -6.65 -9.36 6.76
C GLU A 183 -6.14 -9.99 8.05
N SER A 184 -5.46 -11.15 7.98
CA SER A 184 -4.93 -11.81 9.18
C SER A 184 -3.84 -10.98 9.86
N LYS A 185 -3.06 -10.19 9.09
CA LYS A 185 -2.11 -9.22 9.66
C LYS A 185 -2.79 -8.01 10.27
N ARG A 186 -3.84 -7.47 9.65
CA ARG A 186 -4.62 -6.36 10.21
C ARG A 186 -5.27 -6.76 11.51
N GLU A 187 -5.90 -7.92 11.58
CA GLU A 187 -6.54 -8.38 12.81
C GLU A 187 -5.51 -8.61 13.93
N LYS A 188 -4.35 -9.20 13.59
CA LYS A 188 -3.26 -9.33 14.56
C LYS A 188 -2.78 -7.96 15.08
N LEU A 189 -2.66 -6.97 14.20
CA LEU A 189 -2.28 -5.61 14.57
C LEU A 189 -3.34 -4.97 15.48
N ARG A 190 -4.62 -5.13 15.13
CA ARG A 190 -5.76 -4.63 15.91
C ARG A 190 -5.79 -5.21 17.33
N LEU A 191 -5.61 -6.53 17.48
CA LEU A 191 -5.56 -7.20 18.78
C LEU A 191 -4.37 -6.74 19.63
N ARG A 192 -3.21 -6.52 19.00
CA ARG A 192 -2.03 -6.00 19.69
C ARG A 192 -2.26 -4.58 20.20
N ASP A 193 -2.81 -3.72 19.36
CA ASP A 193 -3.03 -2.32 19.70
C ASP A 193 -4.15 -2.19 20.76
N ALA A 194 -5.21 -3.00 20.68
CA ALA A 194 -6.24 -3.10 21.73
C ALA A 194 -5.67 -3.54 23.08
N SER A 195 -4.73 -4.49 23.07
CA SER A 195 -4.05 -4.96 24.28
C SER A 195 -3.13 -3.89 24.88
N SER A 196 -2.44 -3.11 24.04
CA SER A 196 -1.56 -2.01 24.49
C SER A 196 -2.33 -0.91 25.21
N VAL A 197 -3.55 -0.58 24.74
CA VAL A 197 -4.41 0.40 25.41
C VAL A 197 -4.76 -0.08 26.82
N HIS A 198 -5.02 -1.37 26.99
CA HIS A 198 -5.35 -1.94 28.30
C HIS A 198 -4.20 -1.77 29.30
N TYR A 199 -2.95 -2.08 28.93
CA TYR A 199 -1.80 -1.92 29.84
C TYR A 199 -1.53 -0.47 30.26
N SER A 200 -1.66 0.49 29.33
CA SER A 200 -1.42 1.90 29.65
C SER A 200 -2.40 2.48 30.68
N ASN A 201 -3.60 1.92 30.77
CA ASN A 201 -4.61 2.34 31.74
C ASN A 201 -4.41 1.74 33.14
N TYR A 202 -3.71 0.61 33.29
CA TYR A 202 -3.42 0.03 34.60
C TYR A 202 -2.29 0.78 35.31
N ASP A 203 -1.20 1.10 34.60
CA ASP A 203 -0.09 1.91 35.13
C ASP A 203 -0.55 3.31 35.58
N LYS A 204 -1.57 3.86 34.93
CA LYS A 204 -2.10 5.17 35.28
C LYS A 204 -2.94 5.15 36.56
N LYS A 205 -3.60 4.03 36.88
CA LYS A 205 -4.42 3.91 38.10
C LYS A 205 -3.57 3.79 39.36
N GLU A 206 -2.48 3.01 39.32
CA GLU A 206 -1.57 2.92 40.48
C GLU A 206 -0.88 4.25 40.81
N ASN A 207 -0.54 5.07 39.80
CA ASN A 207 0.05 6.39 40.06
C ASN A 207 -0.96 7.46 40.52
N THR A 208 -2.25 7.28 40.22
CA THR A 208 -3.29 8.24 40.64
C THR A 208 -3.74 7.98 42.08
N GLU A 209 -3.67 6.73 42.56
CA GLU A 209 -4.01 6.39 43.96
C GLU A 209 -2.90 6.73 44.97
N LEU A 210 -1.64 6.84 44.53
CA LEU A 210 -0.52 7.26 45.39
C LEU A 210 -0.41 8.80 45.52
N THR A 211 -1.03 9.57 44.63
CA THR A 211 -0.90 11.04 44.61
C THR A 211 -2.07 11.80 45.24
N THR A 212 -3.22 11.16 45.47
CA THR A 212 -4.37 11.78 46.15
C THR A 212 -4.28 11.77 47.68
N ASN A 213 -3.36 10.99 48.27
CA ASN A 213 -3.10 10.99 49.72
C ASN A 213 -1.95 11.91 50.17
N ALA A 214 -1.24 12.58 49.25
CA ALA A 214 -0.05 13.39 49.57
C ALA A 214 -0.29 14.91 49.64
N PHE A 215 -1.48 15.40 49.27
CA PHE A 215 -1.81 16.84 49.29
C PHE A 215 -2.34 17.33 50.64
N LYS A 216 -1.68 16.96 51.74
CA LYS A 216 -1.92 17.60 53.05
C LYS A 216 -0.72 17.47 53.99
N ARG A 217 0.48 17.86 53.55
CA ARG A 217 1.59 18.15 54.48
C ARG A 217 2.56 19.17 53.89
N GLU A 218 2.41 20.37 54.45
CA GLU A 218 3.42 21.38 54.77
C GLU A 218 4.60 21.63 53.84
N ARG A 219 4.67 22.90 53.41
CA ARG A 219 5.83 23.60 52.89
C ARG A 219 7.06 23.46 53.81
N LYS A 220 8.08 22.72 53.39
CA LYS A 220 9.48 22.97 53.78
C LYS A 220 10.40 22.83 52.56
N LYS A 221 11.28 23.82 52.36
CA LYS A 221 12.29 23.89 51.30
C LYS A 221 13.53 23.02 51.65
N PRO A 222 14.61 23.00 50.85
CA PRO A 222 14.96 21.95 49.91
C PRO A 222 16.24 21.20 50.31
N THR A 223 16.39 19.94 49.90
CA THR A 223 17.70 19.28 50.01
C THR A 223 17.98 18.46 48.77
N THR A 224 19.03 18.90 48.08
CA THR A 224 19.75 18.27 46.97
C THR A 224 19.89 16.77 47.20
N SER A 225 19.22 15.96 46.37
CA SER A 225 19.40 14.51 46.36
C SER A 225 19.90 14.08 44.98
N THR A 226 20.99 13.36 45.05
CA THR A 226 21.83 12.82 43.98
C THR A 226 21.06 11.96 43.00
N ARG A 227 21.29 12.26 41.72
CA ARG A 227 20.88 11.52 40.52
C ARG A 227 21.49 10.12 40.52
N THR A 228 20.74 9.13 40.99
CA THR A 228 21.10 7.70 40.88
C THR A 228 20.47 7.12 39.62
N THR A 229 21.25 7.05 38.54
CA THR A 229 20.89 6.31 37.32
C THR A 229 21.12 4.82 37.54
N LEU A 230 20.08 4.09 37.93
CA LEU A 230 20.09 2.62 37.87
C LEU A 230 19.63 2.18 36.48
N THR A 231 20.59 2.11 35.55
CA THR A 231 20.47 1.34 34.32
C THR A 231 20.61 -0.14 34.68
N SER A 232 19.51 -0.81 35.00
CA SER A 232 19.52 -2.26 35.18
C SER A 232 19.67 -2.93 33.80
N PHE A 233 20.93 -3.14 33.42
CA PHE A 233 21.30 -4.03 32.34
C PHE A 233 20.96 -5.46 32.79
N ILE A 234 19.90 -6.05 32.23
CA ILE A 234 19.58 -7.47 32.45
C ILE A 234 20.37 -8.28 31.42
N PRO A 235 21.49 -8.95 31.77
CA PRO A 235 22.20 -9.79 30.84
C PRO A 235 21.28 -10.94 30.41
N ARG A 236 21.02 -11.03 29.10
CA ARG A 236 20.37 -12.18 28.48
C ARG A 236 21.19 -13.43 28.81
N ALA A 237 20.59 -14.33 29.59
CA ALA A 237 21.16 -15.63 29.90
C ALA A 237 21.55 -16.35 28.60
N VAL A 238 22.86 -16.58 28.44
CA VAL A 238 23.43 -17.39 27.38
C VAL A 238 23.07 -18.84 27.66
N ARG A 239 22.09 -19.39 26.93
CA ARG A 239 21.82 -20.83 26.92
C ARG A 239 23.03 -21.53 26.30
N ARG A 240 23.84 -22.19 27.14
CA ARG A 240 24.85 -23.15 26.69
C ARG A 240 24.12 -24.34 26.06
N GLN A 241 24.30 -24.56 24.77
CA GLN A 241 24.01 -25.85 24.16
C GLN A 241 25.02 -26.85 24.70
N ARG A 242 24.54 -27.88 25.41
CA ARG A 242 25.31 -29.12 25.57
C ARG A 242 25.17 -29.87 24.26
N THR A 243 26.27 -30.02 23.54
CA THR A 243 26.45 -31.09 22.56
C THR A 243 26.77 -32.36 23.32
N GLU A 244 25.96 -33.39 23.12
CA GLU A 244 26.32 -34.79 23.36
C GLU A 244 26.99 -35.36 22.11
#